data_AF-A0A286B900-F1
#
_entry.id   AF-A0A286B900-F1
#
_cell.length_a   1.000
_cell.length_b   1.000
_cell.length_c   1.000
_cell.angle_alpha   90.00
_cell.angle_beta   90.00
_cell.angle_gamma   90.00
#
_symmetry.space_group_name_H-M   'P 1'
#
loop_
_entity.id
_entity.type
_entity.pdbx_description
1 polymer ?
#
loop_
_entity_poly.entity_id
_entity_poly.type
_entity_poly.pdbx_seq_one_letter_code
_entity_poly.pdbx_strand_id
1 'polypeptide(L)'
;MSCRGGNSLKSRHRVRCRFIQRKPGDASQVALAPNGVIADLMELWSAGRPTYEPERIRVPTQLLLGEWDVDTPVYMAQELFSKLEQAPYKRLEVLARGTHSMVLELNRIELYHQSRDLLESRFV
;
A
#
# COMPACT_ATOMS: atom_id res chain seq x y z
N MET A 1 21.38 53.03 19.40
CA MET A 1 20.17 53.06 18.54
C MET A 1 20.31 51.98 17.49
N SER A 2 19.21 51.29 17.16
CA SER A 2 19.10 50.22 16.12
C SER A 2 19.71 48.87 16.53
N CYS A 3 19.09 47.69 16.40
CA CYS A 3 17.79 47.29 15.86
C CYS A 3 17.39 45.92 16.45
N ARG A 4 16.07 45.64 16.48
CA ARG A 4 15.47 44.37 16.89
C ARG A 4 15.81 43.25 15.90
N GLY A 5 16.05 42.04 16.40
CA GLY A 5 16.15 40.82 15.60
C GLY A 5 15.45 39.66 16.28
N GLY A 6 14.11 39.62 16.17
CA GLY A 6 13.35 38.42 16.52
C GLY A 6 13.46 37.41 15.39
N ASN A 7 13.97 36.21 15.67
CA ASN A 7 14.05 35.15 14.67
C ASN A 7 13.25 33.91 15.10
N SER A 8 12.02 33.89 14.58
CA SER A 8 11.28 32.75 14.01
C SER A 8 11.97 31.38 14.08
N LEU A 9 11.41 30.46 14.88
CA LEU A 9 11.46 29.03 14.61
C LEU A 9 10.04 28.47 14.50
N LYS A 10 9.53 28.40 13.27
CA LYS A 10 8.46 27.47 12.88
C LYS A 10 8.95 26.66 11.68
N SER A 11 9.64 25.56 11.95
CA SER A 11 10.05 24.58 10.94
C SER A 11 8.84 23.75 10.49
N ARG A 12 8.01 24.34 9.62
CA ARG A 12 7.04 23.58 8.83
C ARG A 12 7.83 22.82 7.76
N HIS A 13 8.02 21.52 7.96
CA HIS A 13 8.49 20.59 6.94
C HIS A 13 7.43 20.48 5.85
N ARG A 14 7.44 21.44 4.92
CA ARG A 14 6.73 21.34 3.65
C ARG A 14 7.63 20.51 2.75
N VAL A 15 7.26 19.26 2.47
CA VAL A 15 7.85 18.50 1.36
C VAL A 15 7.52 19.29 0.10
N ARG A 16 8.47 20.12 -0.35
CA ARG A 16 8.37 20.79 -1.64
C ARG A 16 8.55 19.70 -2.69
N CYS A 17 7.46 19.31 -3.35
CA CYS A 17 7.56 18.75 -4.69
C CYS A 17 8.34 19.74 -5.53
N ARG A 18 9.64 19.48 -5.74
CA ARG A 18 10.42 20.19 -6.75
C ARG A 18 9.84 19.72 -8.07
N PHE A 19 9.05 20.58 -8.71
CA PHE A 19 8.80 20.48 -10.14
C PHE A 19 10.17 20.43 -10.81
N ILE A 20 10.54 19.28 -11.34
CA ILE A 20 11.79 19.09 -12.09
C ILE A 20 11.61 19.88 -13.38
N GLN A 21 12.10 21.12 -13.41
CA GLN A 21 12.14 21.89 -14.65
C GLN A 21 13.21 21.29 -15.56
N ARG A 22 12.78 20.74 -16.70
CA ARG A 22 13.64 20.18 -17.74
C ARG A 22 14.45 21.31 -18.37
N LYS A 23 15.77 21.13 -18.52
CA LYS A 23 16.54 21.94 -19.48
C LYS A 23 16.17 21.51 -20.90
N PRO A 24 15.85 22.43 -21.82
CA PRO A 24 15.56 22.06 -23.20
C PRO A 24 16.89 21.68 -23.90
N GLY A 25 17.05 20.42 -24.32
CA GLY A 25 18.22 19.97 -25.09
C GLY A 25 18.58 18.49 -25.01
N ASP A 26 18.03 17.72 -24.07
CA ASP A 26 18.28 16.26 -23.98
C ASP A 26 17.04 15.51 -24.47
N ALA A 27 17.07 15.06 -25.72
CA ALA A 27 16.02 14.28 -26.37
C ALA A 27 16.26 12.77 -26.22
N SER A 28 16.86 12.31 -25.12
CA SER A 28 16.67 10.94 -24.68
C SER A 28 15.21 10.75 -24.24
N GLN A 29 14.58 9.65 -24.69
CA GLN A 29 13.24 9.26 -24.24
C GLN A 29 13.32 8.83 -22.77
N VAL A 30 13.38 9.80 -21.86
CA VAL A 30 13.35 9.56 -20.42
C VAL A 30 11.90 9.35 -20.00
N ALA A 31 11.56 8.10 -19.68
CA ALA A 31 10.32 7.79 -18.97
C ALA A 31 10.46 8.27 -17.52
N LEU A 32 9.62 9.21 -17.12
CA LEU A 32 9.51 9.64 -15.71
C LEU A 32 8.45 8.78 -15.05
N ALA A 33 8.87 7.92 -14.13
CA ALA A 33 7.97 7.15 -13.28
C ALA A 33 7.86 7.81 -11.90
N PRO A 34 6.66 7.91 -11.32
CA PRO A 34 6.51 8.34 -9.93
C PRO A 34 7.13 7.30 -8.99
N ASN A 35 8.11 7.72 -8.18
CA ASN A 35 8.86 6.85 -7.27
C ASN A 35 8.21 6.73 -5.86
N GLY A 36 6.89 6.89 -5.76
CA GLY A 36 6.18 6.88 -4.47
C GLY A 36 6.38 5.58 -3.70
N VAL A 37 6.28 4.44 -4.39
CA VAL A 37 6.49 3.11 -3.78
C VAL A 37 7.89 2.97 -3.18
N ILE A 38 8.91 3.47 -3.88
CA ILE A 38 10.29 3.43 -3.38
C ILE A 38 10.45 4.33 -2.15
N ALA A 39 9.82 5.51 -2.13
CA ALA A 39 9.84 6.39 -0.97
C ALA A 39 9.18 5.72 0.25
N ASP A 40 8.00 5.12 0.07
CA ASP A 40 7.29 4.42 1.16
C ASP A 40 8.08 3.21 1.68
N LEU A 41 8.70 2.44 0.77
CA LEU A 41 9.55 1.32 1.13
C LEU A 41 10.74 1.78 2.00
N MET A 42 11.38 2.88 1.63
CA MET A 42 12.53 3.41 2.36
C MET A 42 12.13 4.06 3.68
N GLU A 43 11.05 4.84 3.73
CA GLU A 43 10.68 5.60 4.93
C GLU A 43 9.92 4.78 5.97
N LEU A 44 9.11 3.82 5.53
CA LEU A 44 8.18 3.10 6.40
C LEU A 44 8.63 1.64 6.57
N TRP A 45 8.74 0.89 5.48
CA TRP A 45 9.00 -0.55 5.55
C TRP A 45 10.39 -0.87 6.07
N SER A 46 11.42 -0.15 5.62
CA SER A 46 12.79 -0.35 6.13
C SER A 46 12.93 -0.05 7.63
N ALA A 47 12.05 0.80 8.17
CA ALA A 47 11.96 1.14 9.57
C ALA A 47 11.00 0.24 10.37
N GLY A 48 10.43 -0.80 9.75
CA GLY A 48 9.44 -1.70 10.36
C GLY A 48 8.12 -1.01 10.72
N ARG A 49 7.82 0.14 10.11
CA ARG A 49 6.60 0.90 10.34
C ARG A 49 5.55 0.53 9.29
N PRO A 50 4.33 0.14 9.70
CA PRO A 50 3.28 -0.17 8.74
C PRO A 50 2.84 1.10 8.01
N THR A 51 2.46 0.97 6.74
CA THR A 51 1.98 2.10 5.91
C THR A 51 0.62 2.64 6.38
N TYR A 52 -0.16 1.82 7.06
CA TYR A 52 -1.47 2.15 7.60
C TYR A 52 -1.76 1.34 8.86
N GLU A 53 -2.82 1.72 9.60
CA GLU A 53 -3.32 1.03 10.78
C GLU A 53 -4.51 0.13 10.39
N PRO A 54 -4.35 -1.21 10.32
CA PRO A 54 -5.43 -2.11 9.91
C PRO A 54 -6.67 -2.03 10.82
N GLU A 55 -6.46 -1.70 12.09
CA GLU A 55 -7.50 -1.57 13.11
C GLU A 55 -8.51 -0.46 12.78
N ARG A 56 -8.15 0.48 11.90
CA ARG A 56 -9.01 1.60 11.49
C ARG A 56 -9.91 1.27 10.30
N ILE A 57 -9.82 0.07 9.74
CA ILE A 57 -10.66 -0.36 8.63
C ILE A 57 -12.04 -0.74 9.17
N ARG A 58 -13.07 0.01 8.73
CA ARG A 58 -14.47 -0.13 9.19
C ARG A 58 -15.43 -0.68 8.14
N VAL A 59 -14.88 -1.21 7.05
CA VAL A 59 -15.65 -1.74 5.92
C VAL A 59 -15.49 -3.26 5.86
N PRO A 60 -16.47 -3.99 5.28
CA PRO A 60 -16.31 -5.39 4.95
C PRO A 60 -15.00 -5.61 4.17
N THR A 61 -14.17 -6.54 4.64
CA THR A 61 -12.80 -6.72 4.12
C THR A 61 -12.53 -8.18 3.80
N GLN A 62 -11.90 -8.44 2.66
CA GLN A 62 -11.45 -9.77 2.26
C GLN A 62 -9.94 -9.74 2.07
N LEU A 63 -9.27 -10.77 2.59
CA LEU A 63 -7.87 -11.05 2.30
C LEU A 63 -7.81 -12.29 1.41
N LEU A 64 -7.30 -12.12 0.18
CA LEU A 64 -7.04 -13.20 -0.77
C LEU A 64 -5.53 -13.39 -0.89
N LEU A 65 -5.07 -14.62 -0.70
CA LEU A 65 -3.65 -14.95 -0.74
C LEU A 65 -3.39 -16.21 -1.56
N GLY A 66 -2.30 -16.24 -2.32
CA GLY A 66 -1.82 -17.46 -2.98
C GLY A 66 -1.09 -18.39 -2.00
N GLU A 67 -1.37 -19.69 -2.08
CA GLU A 67 -0.70 -20.72 -1.25
C GLU A 67 0.83 -20.72 -1.38
N TRP A 68 1.35 -20.40 -2.57
CA TRP A 68 2.78 -20.37 -2.89
C TRP A 68 3.36 -18.96 -2.91
N ASP A 69 2.67 -17.99 -2.33
CA ASP A 69 3.20 -16.64 -2.17
C ASP A 69 4.34 -16.62 -1.15
N VAL A 70 5.55 -16.39 -1.65
CA VAL A 70 6.77 -16.28 -0.85
C VAL A 70 7.00 -14.85 -0.36
N ASP A 71 6.46 -13.86 -1.07
CA ASP A 71 6.64 -12.45 -0.76
C ASP A 71 5.74 -12.04 0.42
N THR A 72 4.50 -12.54 0.44
CA THR A 72 3.54 -12.36 1.53
C THR A 72 2.99 -13.68 2.07
N PRO A 73 3.79 -14.49 2.79
CA PRO A 73 3.38 -15.81 3.27
C PRO A 73 2.18 -15.75 4.23
N VAL A 74 1.50 -16.91 4.37
CA VAL A 74 0.23 -17.06 5.08
C VAL A 74 0.22 -16.45 6.49
N TYR A 75 1.32 -16.55 7.25
CA TYR A 75 1.36 -16.00 8.60
C TYR A 75 1.20 -14.47 8.62
N MET A 76 1.69 -13.75 7.60
CA MET A 76 1.53 -12.30 7.51
C MET A 76 0.07 -11.93 7.29
N ALA A 77 -0.64 -12.70 6.45
CA ALA A 77 -2.07 -12.52 6.23
C ALA A 77 -2.88 -12.85 7.49
N GLN A 78 -2.48 -13.87 8.26
CA GLN A 78 -3.10 -14.19 9.55
C GLN A 78 -2.88 -13.08 10.59
N GLU A 79 -1.68 -12.49 10.65
CA GLU A 79 -1.39 -11.33 11.51
C GLU A 79 -2.21 -10.10 11.09
N LEU A 80 -2.33 -9.83 9.80
CA LEU A 80 -3.18 -8.74 9.32
C LEU A 80 -4.67 -9.00 9.64
N PHE A 81 -5.12 -10.25 9.47
CA PHE A 81 -6.50 -10.64 9.75
C PHE A 81 -6.89 -10.43 11.22
N SER A 82 -5.96 -10.68 12.15
CA SER A 82 -6.22 -10.45 13.58
C SER A 82 -6.40 -8.95 13.87
N LYS A 83 -5.61 -8.08 13.24
CA LYS A 83 -5.67 -6.61 13.41
C LYS A 83 -6.91 -5.94 12.79
N LEU A 84 -7.63 -6.61 11.89
CA LEU A 84 -8.90 -6.10 11.32
C LEU A 84 -10.05 -6.17 12.34
N GLU A 85 -9.93 -5.49 13.48
CA GLU A 85 -10.87 -5.58 14.60
C GLU A 85 -12.16 -4.80 14.35
N GLN A 86 -12.08 -3.67 13.63
CA GLN A 86 -13.24 -2.81 13.35
C GLN A 86 -14.00 -3.18 12.08
N ALA A 87 -13.53 -4.18 11.32
CA ALA A 87 -14.20 -4.62 10.11
C ALA A 87 -15.49 -5.38 10.48
N PRO A 88 -16.68 -4.93 10.03
CA PRO A 88 -17.96 -5.57 10.38
C PRO A 88 -18.09 -7.00 9.83
N TYR A 89 -17.37 -7.27 8.75
CA TYR A 89 -17.21 -8.60 8.17
C TYR A 89 -15.77 -8.73 7.69
N LYS A 90 -15.14 -9.88 7.99
CA LYS A 90 -13.82 -10.20 7.46
C LYS A 90 -13.71 -11.68 7.12
N ARG A 91 -13.04 -11.97 6.00
CA ARG A 91 -12.64 -13.34 5.63
C ARG A 91 -11.21 -13.36 5.07
N LEU A 92 -10.51 -14.46 5.34
CA LEU A 92 -9.18 -14.75 4.83
C LEU A 92 -9.27 -16.06 4.04
N GLU A 93 -8.85 -16.03 2.78
CA GLU A 93 -8.90 -17.18 1.89
C GLU A 93 -7.52 -17.40 1.25
N VAL A 94 -7.06 -18.65 1.33
CA VAL A 94 -5.80 -19.08 0.71
C VAL A 94 -6.13 -19.91 -0.52
N LEU A 95 -5.70 -19.42 -1.67
CA LEU A 95 -6.00 -19.97 -2.98
C LEU A 95 -4.88 -20.92 -3.42
N ALA A 96 -5.24 -22.16 -3.72
CA ALA A 96 -4.28 -23.22 -4.02
C ALA A 96 -3.44 -22.91 -5.27
N ARG A 97 -2.15 -23.24 -5.19
CA ARG A 97 -1.17 -23.08 -6.30
C ARG A 97 -1.11 -21.66 -6.89
N GLY A 98 -1.42 -20.63 -6.12
CA GLY A 98 -1.26 -19.22 -6.52
C GLY A 98 0.01 -18.63 -5.93
N THR A 99 0.73 -17.77 -6.67
CA THR A 99 1.88 -17.00 -6.14
C THR A 99 1.50 -15.54 -5.88
N HIS A 100 2.48 -14.68 -5.56
CA HIS A 100 2.29 -13.22 -5.44
C HIS A 100 1.67 -12.59 -6.69
N SER A 101 1.90 -13.18 -7.86
CA SER A 101 1.38 -12.72 -9.16
C SER A 101 0.16 -13.51 -9.64
N MET A 102 -0.66 -14.07 -8.74
CA MET A 102 -1.79 -14.93 -9.06
C MET A 102 -2.76 -14.35 -10.12
N VAL A 103 -2.89 -13.03 -10.19
CA VAL A 103 -3.71 -12.34 -11.19
C VAL A 103 -3.30 -12.64 -12.65
N LEU A 104 -2.04 -13.02 -12.86
CA LEU A 104 -1.47 -13.36 -14.17
C LEU A 104 -1.40 -14.87 -14.43
N GLU A 105 -1.80 -15.69 -13.47
CA GLU A 105 -1.60 -17.15 -13.51
C GLU A 105 -2.83 -17.91 -14.03
N LEU A 106 -2.69 -19.23 -14.18
CA LEU A 106 -3.78 -20.10 -14.61
C LEU A 106 -4.95 -20.09 -13.60
N ASN A 107 -4.66 -20.06 -12.30
CA ASN A 107 -5.68 -20.11 -11.25
C ASN A 107 -6.34 -18.75 -10.97
N ARG A 108 -6.05 -17.70 -11.74
CA ARG A 108 -6.62 -16.35 -11.58
C ARG A 108 -8.15 -16.31 -11.59
N ILE A 109 -8.80 -17.29 -12.22
CA ILE A 109 -10.26 -17.37 -12.29
C ILE A 109 -10.86 -17.55 -10.88
N GLU A 110 -10.22 -18.34 -10.02
CA GLU A 110 -10.63 -18.51 -8.63
C GLU A 110 -10.54 -17.19 -7.86
N LEU A 111 -9.43 -16.46 -8.01
CA LEU A 111 -9.25 -15.12 -7.44
C LEU A 111 -10.39 -14.17 -7.85
N TYR A 112 -10.80 -14.20 -9.12
CA TYR A 112 -11.88 -13.36 -9.62
C TYR A 112 -13.25 -13.76 -9.07
N HIS A 113 -13.53 -15.06 -8.95
CA HIS A 113 -14.77 -15.52 -8.34
C HIS A 113 -14.86 -15.08 -6.88
N GLN A 114 -13.81 -15.30 -6.08
CA GLN A 114 -13.84 -14.92 -4.68
C GLN A 114 -13.94 -13.41 -4.47
N SER A 115 -13.28 -12.62 -5.32
CA SER A 115 -13.39 -11.16 -5.29
C SER A 115 -14.82 -10.70 -5.64
N ARG A 116 -15.40 -11.25 -6.71
CA ARG A 116 -16.77 -10.94 -7.13
C ARG A 116 -17.79 -11.28 -6.05
N ASP A 117 -17.65 -12.46 -5.44
CA ASP A 117 -18.61 -12.93 -4.43
C ASP A 117 -18.64 -12.00 -3.21
N LEU A 118 -17.51 -11.37 -2.85
CA LEU A 118 -17.49 -10.34 -1.82
C LEU A 118 -18.28 -9.09 -2.25
N LEU A 119 -18.07 -8.64 -3.48
CA LEU A 119 -18.70 -7.43 -4.01
C LEU A 119 -20.22 -7.59 -4.20
N GLU A 120 -20.68 -8.81 -4.51
CA GLU A 120 -22.10 -9.13 -4.63
C GLU A 120 -22.78 -9.39 -3.28
N SER A 121 -21.99 -9.67 -2.24
CA SER A 121 -22.50 -9.88 -0.89
C SER A 121 -23.11 -8.61 -0.31
N ARG A 122 -24.23 -8.76 0.39
CA ARG A 122 -24.85 -7.68 1.15
C ARG A 122 -24.50 -7.83 2.63
N PHE A 123 -23.71 -6.88 3.13
CA PHE A 123 -23.40 -6.78 4.54
C PHE A 123 -24.45 -5.87 5.18
N VAL A 124 -25.39 -6.49 5.89
CA VAL A 124 -26.47 -5.82 6.65
C VAL A 124 -26.06 -5.77 8.11
#